data_AF-A0A2V8WM04-F1
#
_entry.id   AF-A0A2V8WM04-F1
#
_cell.length_a   1.000
_cell.length_b   1.000
_cell.length_c   1.000
_cell.angle_alpha   90.00
_cell.angle_beta   90.00
_cell.angle_gamma   90.00
#
_symmetry.space_group_name_H-M   'P 1'
#
loop_
_entity.id
_entity.type
_entity.pdbx_description
1 polymer ?
#
loop_
_entity_poly.entity_id
_entity_poly.type
_entity_poly.pdbx_seq_one_letter_code
_entity_poly.pdbx_strand_id
1 'polypeptide(L)'
;MTITILLLGLVGGVLVGLLGIGGGVVLVPAMVYLLHMDQHTAQGTSLFVLLPPIGLGALREYWKQGQVDLKAGILCAWGMLVGAYTGSLIALPIPSRDLKGLFGCFLMLASLLLWKRTRFDGSTTRTEGEAAHG
;
A
#
# COMPACT_ATOMS: atom_id res chain seq x y z
N MET A 1 2.81 -24.31 -4.85
CA MET A 1 2.06 -23.10 -5.25
C MET A 1 1.17 -22.58 -4.13
N THR A 2 0.27 -23.40 -3.57
CA THR A 2 -0.68 -22.95 -2.51
C THR A 2 -0.01 -22.45 -1.24
N ILE A 3 1.01 -23.15 -0.72
CA ILE A 3 1.75 -22.74 0.50
C ILE A 3 2.45 -21.39 0.31
N THR A 4 3.05 -21.16 -0.87
CA THR A 4 3.71 -19.89 -1.21
C THR A 4 2.72 -18.73 -1.20
N ILE A 5 1.52 -18.93 -1.77
CA ILE A 5 0.45 -17.92 -1.80
C ILE A 5 -0.01 -17.57 -0.38
N LEU A 6 -0.15 -18.59 0.48
CA LEU A 6 -0.62 -18.44 1.86
C LEU A 6 0.41 -17.67 2.71
N LEU A 7 1.70 -17.99 2.59
CA LEU A 7 2.78 -17.24 3.24
C LEU A 7 2.87 -15.80 2.74
N LEU A 8 2.74 -15.58 1.43
CA LEU A 8 2.79 -14.24 0.85
C LEU A 8 1.62 -13.37 1.33
N GLY A 9 0.42 -13.94 1.40
CA GLY A 9 -0.78 -13.28 1.90
C GLY A 9 -0.67 -12.93 3.39
N LEU A 10 -0.10 -13.84 4.20
CA LEU A 10 0.08 -13.61 5.64
C LEU A 10 1.11 -12.51 5.91
N VAL A 11 2.29 -12.60 5.30
CA VAL A 11 3.34 -11.57 5.44
C VAL A 11 2.88 -10.24 4.87
N GLY A 12 2.26 -10.25 3.68
CA GLY A 12 1.72 -9.06 3.03
C GLY A 12 0.63 -8.39 3.88
N GLY A 13 -0.31 -9.16 4.43
CA GLY A 13 -1.37 -8.63 5.28
C GLY A 13 -0.85 -7.98 6.56
N VAL A 14 0.13 -8.60 7.23
CA VAL A 14 0.77 -8.04 8.44
C VAL A 14 1.49 -6.73 8.11
N LEU A 15 2.25 -6.69 7.01
CA LEU A 15 2.97 -5.48 6.60
C LEU A 15 2.03 -4.34 6.24
N VAL A 16 0.91 -4.63 5.58
CA VAL A 16 -0.10 -3.61 5.24
C VAL A 16 -0.80 -3.07 6.47
N GLY A 17 -1.17 -3.94 7.41
CA GLY A 17 -1.76 -3.51 8.68
C GLY A 17 -0.80 -2.66 9.52
N LEU A 18 0.51 -2.94 9.44
CA LEU A 18 1.54 -2.22 10.21
C LEU A 18 1.96 -0.89 9.57
N LEU A 19 2.10 -0.85 8.24
CA LEU A 19 2.66 0.29 7.51
C LEU A 19 1.59 1.21 6.91
N GLY A 20 0.35 0.75 6.73
CA GLY A 20 -0.72 1.49 6.06
C GLY A 20 -0.47 1.77 4.56
N ILE A 21 0.68 1.36 4.02
CA ILE A 21 1.00 1.45 2.60
C ILE A 21 0.24 0.32 1.90
N GLY A 22 -0.74 0.67 1.06
CA GLY A 22 -1.54 -0.30 0.30
C GLY A 22 -0.65 -1.38 -0.31
N GLY A 23 -0.87 -2.64 0.07
CA GLY A 23 0.10 -3.75 -0.05
C GLY A 23 0.60 -4.10 -1.44
N GLY A 24 0.05 -3.46 -2.48
CA GLY A 24 0.49 -3.63 -3.86
C GLY A 24 1.98 -3.35 -4.06
N VAL A 25 2.59 -2.44 -3.29
CA VAL A 25 4.04 -2.17 -3.35
C VAL A 25 4.89 -3.42 -3.10
N VAL A 26 4.42 -4.35 -2.25
CA VAL A 26 5.12 -5.59 -1.91
C VAL A 26 4.54 -6.79 -2.65
N LEU A 27 3.21 -6.93 -2.68
CA LEU A 27 2.53 -8.08 -3.29
C LEU A 27 2.65 -8.14 -4.80
N VAL A 28 2.58 -7.01 -5.52
CA VAL A 28 2.67 -6.98 -6.99
C VAL A 28 4.04 -7.47 -7.47
N PRO A 29 5.19 -6.91 -7.04
CA PRO A 29 6.48 -7.41 -7.48
C PRO A 29 6.71 -8.84 -6.99
N ALA A 30 6.25 -9.19 -5.79
CA ALA A 30 6.36 -10.56 -5.30
C ALA A 30 5.60 -11.57 -6.18
N MET A 31 4.38 -11.26 -6.65
CA MET A 31 3.66 -12.14 -7.58
C MET A 31 4.28 -12.18 -8.98
N VAL A 32 4.80 -11.06 -9.48
CA VAL A 32 5.47 -11.03 -10.79
C VAL A 32 6.78 -11.83 -10.77
N TYR A 33 7.58 -11.70 -9.70
CA TYR A 33 8.89 -12.34 -9.62
C TYR A 33 8.86 -13.75 -9.04
N LEU A 34 8.06 -14.03 -8.01
CA LEU A 34 7.97 -15.38 -7.42
C LEU A 34 6.97 -16.27 -8.13
N LEU A 35 5.84 -15.73 -8.60
CA LEU A 35 4.77 -16.52 -9.23
C LEU A 35 4.79 -16.43 -10.77
N HIS A 36 5.71 -15.64 -11.36
CA HIS A 36 5.82 -15.44 -12.80
C HIS A 36 4.50 -15.01 -13.48
N MET A 37 3.67 -14.26 -12.73
CA MET A 37 2.39 -13.75 -13.23
C MET A 37 2.62 -12.53 -14.12
N ASP A 38 1.74 -12.35 -15.10
CA ASP A 38 1.70 -11.11 -15.87
C ASP A 38 1.34 -9.92 -14.97
N GLN A 39 1.87 -8.73 -15.29
CA GLN A 39 1.72 -7.53 -14.46
C GLN A 39 0.23 -7.18 -14.22
N HIS A 40 -0.62 -7.33 -15.23
CA HIS A 40 -2.05 -7.06 -15.12
C HIS A 40 -2.73 -8.02 -14.14
N THR A 41 -2.44 -9.32 -14.28
CA THR A 41 -2.99 -10.34 -13.39
C THR A 41 -2.48 -10.17 -11.96
N ALA A 42 -1.19 -9.91 -11.77
CA ALA A 42 -0.60 -9.68 -10.46
C ALA A 42 -1.23 -8.47 -9.75
N GLN A 43 -1.47 -7.37 -10.46
CA GLN A 43 -2.15 -6.19 -9.91
C GLN A 43 -3.58 -6.51 -9.49
N GLY A 44 -4.38 -7.12 -10.37
CA GLY A 44 -5.77 -7.50 -10.05
C GLY A 44 -5.87 -8.49 -8.88
N THR A 45 -5.01 -9.52 -8.87
CA THR A 45 -4.95 -10.50 -7.78
C THR A 45 -4.54 -9.86 -6.46
N SER A 46 -3.59 -8.91 -6.47
CA SER A 46 -3.20 -8.21 -5.25
C SER A 46 -4.34 -7.41 -4.64
N LEU A 47 -5.15 -6.71 -5.46
CA LEU A 47 -6.35 -6.01 -4.98
C LEU A 47 -7.34 -6.99 -4.34
N PHE A 48 -7.60 -8.12 -5.01
CA PHE A 48 -8.53 -9.12 -4.51
C PHE A 48 -8.06 -9.74 -3.19
N VAL A 49 -6.77 -10.03 -3.05
CA VAL A 49 -6.19 -10.57 -1.81
C VAL A 49 -6.26 -9.57 -0.66
N LEU A 50 -6.13 -8.27 -0.95
CA LEU A 50 -6.12 -7.22 0.07
C LEU A 50 -7.52 -6.79 0.53
N LEU A 51 -8.55 -6.97 -0.30
CA LEU A 51 -9.90 -6.50 -0.02
C LEU A 51 -10.53 -7.15 1.24
N PRO A 52 -10.51 -8.49 1.43
CA PRO A 52 -11.08 -9.11 2.63
C PRO A 52 -10.39 -8.75 3.95
N PRO A 53 -9.05 -8.89 4.11
CA PRO A 53 -8.41 -8.67 5.40
C PRO A 53 -8.43 -7.19 5.82
N ILE A 54 -8.28 -6.26 4.87
CA ILE A 54 -8.25 -4.83 5.18
C ILE A 54 -9.68 -4.28 5.31
N GLY A 55 -10.53 -4.57 4.32
CA GLY A 55 -11.88 -4.00 4.25
C GLY A 55 -12.81 -4.51 5.35
N LEU A 56 -12.68 -5.78 5.75
CA LEU A 56 -13.55 -6.37 6.78
C LEU A 56 -12.82 -6.59 8.11
N GLY A 57 -11.58 -7.08 8.06
CA GLY A 57 -10.81 -7.41 9.26
C GLY A 57 -10.31 -6.16 10.00
N ALA A 58 -9.43 -5.41 9.35
CA ALA A 58 -8.81 -4.23 9.95
C ALA A 58 -9.84 -3.13 10.26
N LEU A 59 -10.76 -2.85 9.33
CA LEU A 59 -11.80 -1.83 9.54
C LEU A 59 -12.66 -2.13 10.78
N ARG A 60 -13.03 -3.40 11.00
CA ARG A 60 -13.84 -3.81 12.16
C ARG A 60 -13.12 -3.56 13.48
N GLU A 61 -11.82 -3.82 13.53
CA GLU A 61 -11.01 -3.62 14.73
C GLU A 61 -10.81 -2.13 15.02
N TYR A 62 -10.49 -1.32 14.00
CA TYR A 62 -10.36 0.13 14.15
C TYR A 62 -11.69 0.81 14.50
N TRP A 63 -12.80 0.32 13.95
CA TRP A 63 -14.13 0.85 14.28
C TRP A 63 -14.49 0.58 15.74
N LYS A 64 -14.14 -0.60 16.28
CA LYS A 64 -14.31 -0.90 17.70
C LYS A 64 -13.50 0.02 18.62
N GLN A 65 -12.34 0.47 18.18
CA GLN A 65 -11.48 1.36 18.96
C GLN A 65 -11.84 2.85 18.80
N GLY A 66 -12.89 3.19 18.03
CA GLY A 66 -13.37 4.57 17.88
C GLY A 66 -12.43 5.50 17.09
N GLN A 67 -11.38 4.97 16.47
CA GLN A 67 -10.38 5.74 15.71
C GLN A 67 -10.72 5.90 14.23
N VAL A 68 -12.00 5.76 13.85
CA VAL A 68 -12.45 5.88 12.47
C VAL A 68 -13.31 7.12 12.32
N ASP A 69 -12.77 8.14 11.65
CA ASP A 69 -13.59 9.24 11.15
C ASP A 69 -14.33 8.78 9.88
N LEU A 70 -15.62 8.44 10.04
CA LEU A 70 -16.45 7.96 8.93
C LEU A 70 -16.63 9.02 7.83
N LYS A 71 -16.63 10.32 8.16
CA LYS A 71 -16.81 11.38 7.16
C LYS A 71 -15.58 11.47 6.26
N ALA A 72 -14.40 11.54 6.86
CA ALA A 72 -13.14 11.54 6.11
C ALA A 72 -12.98 10.23 5.33
N GLY A 73 -13.29 9.09 5.96
CA GLY A 73 -13.20 7.77 5.35
C GLY A 73 -14.10 7.61 4.12
N ILE A 74 -15.35 8.04 4.17
CA ILE A 74 -16.29 7.95 3.03
C ILE A 74 -15.85 8.87 1.89
N LEU A 75 -15.39 10.09 2.20
CA LEU A 75 -14.94 11.03 1.17
C LEU A 75 -13.68 10.52 0.47
N CYS A 76 -12.72 9.98 1.23
CA CYS A 76 -11.54 9.30 0.69
C CYS A 76 -11.91 8.06 -0.10
N ALA A 77 -12.84 7.23 0.37
CA ALA A 77 -13.29 6.03 -0.33
C ALA A 77 -13.90 6.38 -1.70
N TRP A 78 -14.72 7.44 -1.77
CA TRP A 78 -15.27 7.94 -3.03
C TRP A 78 -14.20 8.43 -3.99
N GLY A 79 -13.27 9.26 -3.52
CA GLY A 79 -12.14 9.73 -4.34
C GLY A 79 -11.27 8.56 -4.84
N MET A 80 -11.05 7.57 -3.99
CA MET A 80 -10.27 6.37 -4.31
C MET A 80 -11.00 5.47 -5.31
N LEU A 81 -12.33 5.34 -5.21
CA LEU A 81 -13.14 4.57 -6.14
C LEU A 81 -13.12 5.17 -7.55
N VAL A 82 -13.32 6.49 -7.66
CA VAL A 82 -13.27 7.21 -8.94
C VAL A 82 -11.85 7.19 -9.53
N GLY A 83 -10.84 7.43 -8.70
CA GLY A 83 -9.43 7.42 -9.11
C GLY A 83 -8.95 6.04 -9.54
N ALA A 84 -9.30 4.98 -8.82
CA ALA A 84 -8.95 3.61 -9.19
C ALA A 84 -9.67 3.15 -10.46
N TYR A 85 -10.95 3.52 -10.62
CA TYR A 85 -11.73 3.20 -11.82
C TYR A 85 -11.15 3.88 -13.07
N THR A 86 -10.91 5.19 -13.00
CA THR A 86 -10.31 5.96 -14.10
C THR A 86 -8.88 5.54 -14.38
N GLY A 87 -8.08 5.28 -13.35
CA GLY A 87 -6.72 4.75 -13.49
C GLY A 87 -6.67 3.37 -14.14
N SER A 88 -7.61 2.47 -13.81
CA SER A 88 -7.72 1.15 -14.42
C SER A 88 -8.04 1.25 -15.91
N LEU A 89 -8.97 2.12 -16.29
CA LEU A 89 -9.30 2.38 -17.71
C LEU A 89 -8.09 2.84 -18.53
N ILE A 90 -7.19 3.61 -17.92
CA ILE A 90 -5.96 4.09 -18.57
C ILE A 90 -4.87 3.00 -18.56
N ALA A 91 -4.81 2.17 -17.53
CA ALA A 91 -3.79 1.13 -17.37
C ALA A 91 -4.04 -0.10 -18.24
N LEU A 92 -5.31 -0.54 -18.38
CA LEU A 92 -5.71 -1.71 -19.17
C LEU A 92 -5.20 -1.74 -20.62
N PRO A 93 -5.20 -0.63 -21.40
CA PRO A 93 -4.65 -0.63 -22.75
C PRO A 93 -3.11 -0.63 -22.81
N ILE A 94 -2.40 -0.44 -21.69
CA ILE A 94 -0.93 -0.38 -21.67
C ILE A 94 -0.34 -1.80 -21.61
N PRO A 95 0.65 -2.13 -22.47
CA PRO A 95 1.30 -3.43 -22.45
C PRO A 95 2.04 -3.67 -21.12
N SER A 96 2.04 -4.93 -20.66
CA SER A 96 2.58 -5.34 -19.35
C SER A 96 4.03 -4.94 -19.12
N ARG A 97 4.83 -4.85 -20.20
CA ARG A 97 6.24 -4.43 -20.14
C ARG A 97 6.38 -2.97 -19.71
N ASP A 98 5.57 -2.07 -20.28
CA ASP A 98 5.60 -0.65 -19.98
C ASP A 98 4.99 -0.37 -18.61
N LEU A 99 3.93 -1.10 -18.25
CA LEU A 99 3.32 -1.01 -16.94
C LEU A 99 4.28 -1.45 -15.82
N LYS A 100 5.07 -2.51 -16.06
CA LYS A 100 6.14 -2.95 -15.15
C LYS A 100 7.23 -1.89 -15.02
N GLY A 101 7.63 -1.25 -16.12
CA GLY A 101 8.60 -0.15 -16.12
C GLY A 101 8.10 1.07 -15.35
N LEU A 102 6.85 1.48 -15.58
CA LEU A 102 6.22 2.61 -14.89
C LEU A 102 6.11 2.36 -13.38
N PHE A 103 5.70 1.15 -12.98
CA PHE A 103 5.66 0.75 -11.57
C PHE A 103 7.06 0.76 -10.93
N GLY A 104 8.08 0.27 -11.64
CA GLY A 104 9.47 0.33 -11.16
C GLY A 104 9.98 1.77 -10.97
N CYS A 105 9.68 2.67 -11.91
CA CYS A 105 10.01 4.10 -11.79
C CYS A 105 9.31 4.74 -10.57
N PHE A 106 8.02 4.43 -10.38
CA PHE A 106 7.26 4.87 -9.21
C PHE A 106 7.89 4.40 -7.90
N LEU A 107 8.33 3.14 -7.81
CA LEU A 107 9.01 2.61 -6.63
C LEU A 107 10.35 3.30 -6.37
N MET A 108 11.15 3.58 -7.40
CA MET A 108 12.38 4.36 -7.27
C MET A 108 12.11 5.76 -6.72
N LEU A 109 11.11 6.46 -7.27
CA LEU A 109 10.69 7.78 -6.79
C LEU A 109 10.22 7.73 -5.34
N ALA A 110 9.38 6.76 -4.97
CA ALA A 110 8.91 6.57 -3.61
C ALA A 110 10.08 6.31 -2.64
N SER A 111 11.04 5.48 -3.06
CA SER A 111 12.27 5.21 -2.29
C SER A 111 13.10 6.48 -2.07
N LEU A 112 13.32 7.28 -3.11
CA LEU A 112 14.05 8.55 -3.02
C LEU A 112 13.32 9.58 -2.15
N LEU A 113 12.00 9.66 -2.25
CA LEU A 113 11.18 10.56 -1.45
C LEU A 113 11.23 10.19 0.04
N LEU A 114 11.10 8.89 0.36
CA LEU A 114 11.25 8.38 1.72
C LEU A 114 12.66 8.59 2.27
N TRP A 115 13.69 8.39 1.44
CA TRP A 115 15.08 8.65 1.81
C TRP A 115 15.33 10.14 2.12
N LYS A 116 14.72 11.05 1.38
CA LYS A 116 14.81 12.48 1.68
C LYS A 116 14.04 12.86 2.94
N ARG A 117 12.86 12.28 3.18
CA ARG A 117 12.06 12.51 4.39
C ARG A 117 12.76 12.03 5.66
N THR A 118 13.42 10.87 5.62
CA THR A 118 14.20 10.33 6.74
C THR A 118 15.42 11.19 7.12
N ARG A 119 15.90 12.05 6.21
CA ARG A 119 16.96 13.04 6.52
C ARG A 119 16.43 14.34 7.14
N PHE A 120 15.12 14.59 7.07
CA PHE A 120 14.49 15.80 7.61
C PHE A 120 13.85 15.61 8.98
N ASP A 121 13.55 14.35 9.36
CA ASP A 121 12.99 13.99 10.67
C ASP A 121 14.08 13.68 11.71
N GLY A 122 15.18 14.45 11.69
CA GLY A 122 16.31 14.30 12.61
C GLY A 122 16.46 15.48 13.59
N SER A 123 15.61 16.51 13.51
CA SER A 123 15.81 17.78 14.23
C SER A 123 14.71 18.17 15.22
N THR A 124 13.58 17.47 15.29
CA THR A 124 12.45 17.89 16.17
C THR A 124 12.49 17.25 17.56
N THR A 125 13.20 16.13 17.74
CA THR A 125 13.31 15.45 19.05
C THR A 125 14.30 16.09 20.02
N ARG A 126 15.09 17.09 19.59
CA ARG A 126 16.05 17.78 20.49
C ARG A 126 15.44 18.94 21.28
N THR A 127 14.32 19.50 20.85
CA THR A 127 13.77 20.71 21.50
C THR A 127 12.78 20.41 22.62
N GLU A 128 12.12 19.24 22.62
CA GLU A 128 11.19 18.85 23.69
C GLU A 128 11.90 18.27 24.92
N GLY A 129 13.09 17.69 24.75
CA GLY A 129 13.88 17.15 25.88
C GLY A 129 14.57 18.22 26.74
N GLU A 130 14.78 19.43 26.21
CA GLU A 130 15.47 20.51 26.94
C GLU A 130 14.50 21.47 27.64
N ALA A 131 13.23 21.52 27.22
CA ALA A 131 12.19 22.33 27.87
C ALA A 131 11.51 21.64 29.06
N ALA A 132 11.73 20.33 29.26
CA ALA A 132 11.18 19.57 30.38
C ALA A 132 12.10 19.55 31.63
N HIS A 133 13.28 20.17 31.55
CA HIS A 133 14.29 20.20 32.61
C HIS A 133 14.85 21.62 32.90
N GLY A 134 14.06 22.66 32.62
CA GLY A 134 14.37 24.06 32.96
C GLY A 134 13.37 24.65 33.95
#